data_AF-Q8RSP3-F1
#
_entry.id   AF-Q8RSP3-F1
#
_cell.length_a   1.000
_cell.length_b   1.000
_cell.length_c   1.000
_cell.angle_alpha   90.00
_cell.angle_beta   90.00
_cell.angle_gamma   90.00
#
_symmetry.space_group_name_H-M   'P 1'
#
loop_
_entity.id
_entity.type
_entity.pdbx_description
1 polymer ?
#
loop_
_entity_poly.entity_id
_entity_poly.type
_entity_poly.pdbx_seq_one_letter_code
_entity_poly.pdbx_strand_id
1 'polypeptide(L)'
;NSEQALGFVRERYSLDGGDNDRGKNQEKVISAIVNKLASLKSVSNFTSIVNNLQDSVQTNISLDTINALANTQLDSGSKFTVTSQAVTGTGSTGQLTSYAMPNSSLYMMKLDNSSVASASQAIKNLMEEK
;
A
#
# COMPACT_ATOMS: atom_id res chain seq x y z
N ASN A 1 1.27 13.33 13.50
CA ASN A 1 1.49 12.29 14.52
C ASN A 1 0.68 11.04 14.12
N SER A 2 0.66 9.97 14.92
CA SER A 2 -0.02 8.70 14.59
C SER A 2 -1.53 8.86 14.38
N GLU A 3 -2.21 9.59 15.27
CA GLU A 3 -3.67 9.82 15.19
C GLU A 3 -4.06 10.61 13.93
N GLN A 4 -3.29 11.65 13.59
CA GLN A 4 -3.50 12.42 12.36
C GLN A 4 -3.29 11.56 11.11
N ALA A 5 -2.24 10.73 11.10
CA ALA A 5 -2.00 9.81 9.99
C ALA A 5 -3.15 8.81 9.83
N LEU A 6 -3.67 8.28 10.95
CA LEU A 6 -4.83 7.39 10.95
C LEU A 6 -6.10 8.06 10.42
N GLY A 7 -6.38 9.29 10.84
CA GLY A 7 -7.51 10.07 10.31
C GLY A 7 -7.36 10.34 8.81
N PHE A 8 -6.17 10.78 8.39
CA PHE A 8 -5.85 11.10 7.00
C PHE A 8 -6.08 9.94 6.02
N VAL A 9 -5.73 8.72 6.42
CA VAL A 9 -5.90 7.52 5.56
C VAL A 9 -7.29 6.89 5.62
N ARG A 10 -8.14 7.31 6.58
CA ARG A 10 -9.49 6.76 6.78
C ARG A 10 -10.60 7.60 6.15
N GLU A 11 -10.39 8.91 6.01
CA GLU A 11 -11.36 9.80 5.38
C GLU A 11 -11.66 9.37 3.94
N ARG A 12 -12.94 9.42 3.55
CA ARG A 12 -13.44 9.00 2.24
C ARG A 12 -14.54 9.92 1.73
N TYR A 13 -15.55 10.18 2.56
CA TYR A 13 -16.83 10.70 2.09
C TYR A 13 -16.79 12.19 1.77
N SER A 14 -15.90 12.95 2.40
CA SER A 14 -15.72 14.36 2.11
C SER A 14 -14.67 14.65 1.04
N LEU A 15 -14.08 13.61 0.41
CA LEU A 15 -13.08 13.76 -0.64
C LEU A 15 -13.77 13.82 -2.01
N ASP A 16 -13.31 14.71 -2.89
CA ASP A 16 -13.88 14.89 -4.24
C ASP A 16 -13.84 13.58 -5.06
N GLY A 17 -12.73 12.85 -5.03
CA GLY A 17 -12.59 11.53 -5.65
C GLY A 17 -13.02 10.36 -4.76
N GLY A 18 -13.63 10.63 -3.61
CA GLY A 18 -14.13 9.63 -2.69
C GLY A 18 -13.09 8.61 -2.26
N ASP A 19 -13.38 7.33 -2.53
CA ASP A 19 -12.50 6.22 -2.16
C ASP A 19 -11.17 6.21 -2.91
N ASN A 20 -11.16 6.67 -4.17
CA ASN A 20 -9.93 6.73 -4.95
C ASN A 20 -8.94 7.73 -4.35
N ASP A 21 -9.43 8.86 -3.86
CA ASP A 21 -8.58 9.85 -3.20
C ASP A 21 -8.15 9.40 -1.80
N ARG A 22 -8.99 8.61 -1.09
CA ARG A 22 -8.57 7.90 0.11
C ARG A 22 -7.40 6.95 -0.20
N GLY A 23 -7.49 6.18 -1.28
CA GLY A 23 -6.41 5.32 -1.77
C GLY A 23 -5.12 6.10 -2.02
N LYS A 24 -5.20 7.24 -2.71
CA LYS A 24 -4.05 8.14 -2.92
C LYS A 24 -3.46 8.66 -1.60
N ASN A 25 -4.30 8.96 -0.61
CA ASN A 25 -3.83 9.37 0.72
C ASN A 25 -3.10 8.22 1.44
N GLN A 26 -3.57 6.98 1.30
CA GLN A 26 -2.87 5.80 1.80
C GLN A 26 -1.50 5.62 1.11
N GLU A 27 -1.44 5.76 -0.21
CA GLU A 27 -0.19 5.68 -0.99
C GLU A 27 0.82 6.77 -0.61
N LYS A 28 0.36 8.00 -0.35
CA LYS A 28 1.21 9.08 0.19
C LYS A 28 1.81 8.71 1.55
N VAL A 29 1.02 8.12 2.45
CA VAL A 29 1.51 7.70 3.77
C VAL A 29 2.49 6.54 3.66
N ILE A 30 2.23 5.54 2.80
CA ILE A 30 3.18 4.47 2.50
C ILE A 30 4.49 5.04 1.96
N SER A 31 4.42 5.97 1.01
CA SER A 31 5.60 6.64 0.45
C SER A 31 6.42 7.37 1.53
N ALA A 32 5.74 8.06 2.45
CA ALA A 32 6.39 8.72 3.59
C ALA A 32 7.05 7.72 4.55
N ILE A 33 6.40 6.57 4.82
CA ILE A 33 6.96 5.50 5.65
C ILE A 33 8.22 4.91 4.98
N VAL A 34 8.15 4.56 3.68
CA VAL A 34 9.29 4.05 2.91
C VAL A 34 10.46 5.03 2.96
N ASN A 35 10.20 6.31 2.70
CA ASN A 35 11.23 7.35 2.75
C ASN A 35 11.83 7.50 4.16
N LYS A 36 11.02 7.38 5.22
CA LYS A 36 11.50 7.45 6.60
C LYS A 36 12.40 6.26 6.93
N LEU A 37 12.00 5.05 6.56
CA LEU A 37 12.80 3.83 6.76
C LEU A 37 14.11 3.88 5.94
N ALA A 38 14.04 4.30 4.68
CA ALA A 38 15.20 4.45 3.80
C ALA A 38 16.18 5.54 4.25
N SER A 39 15.74 6.50 5.08
CA SER A 39 16.57 7.57 5.63
C SER A 39 17.39 7.16 6.87
N LEU A 40 17.10 5.98 7.46
CA LEU A 40 17.82 5.50 8.64
C LEU A 40 19.30 5.32 8.33
N LYS A 41 20.15 5.65 9.31
CA LYS A 41 21.61 5.67 9.16
C LYS A 41 22.33 4.56 9.92
N SER A 42 21.59 3.63 10.51
CA SER A 42 22.17 2.55 11.31
C SER A 42 21.28 1.32 11.34
N VAL A 43 21.91 0.14 11.30
CA VAL A 43 21.27 -1.17 11.45
C VAL A 43 20.52 -1.27 12.78
N SER A 44 21.06 -0.69 13.86
CA SER A 44 20.41 -0.74 15.19
C SER A 44 19.03 -0.08 15.20
N ASN A 45 18.82 0.94 14.37
CA ASN A 45 17.51 1.58 14.22
C ASN A 45 16.51 0.64 13.55
N PHE A 46 16.94 -0.13 12.55
CA PHE A 46 16.08 -1.13 11.89
C PHE A 46 15.69 -2.24 12.86
N THR A 47 16.65 -2.84 13.57
CA THR A 47 16.37 -3.88 14.58
C THR A 47 15.43 -3.37 15.67
N SER A 48 15.62 -2.13 16.13
CA SER A 48 14.72 -1.50 17.11
C SER A 48 13.29 -1.37 16.58
N ILE A 49 13.12 -1.01 15.30
CA ILE A 49 11.79 -0.92 14.69
C ILE A 49 11.15 -2.31 14.59
N VAL A 50 11.87 -3.32 14.12
CA VAL A 50 11.37 -4.69 14.03
C VAL A 50 10.91 -5.19 15.41
N ASN A 51 11.75 -5.03 16.43
CA ASN A 51 11.43 -5.47 17.80
C ASN A 51 10.20 -4.76 18.38
N ASN A 52 10.00 -3.47 18.06
CA ASN A 52 8.83 -2.72 18.53
C ASN A 52 7.54 -3.04 17.77
N LEU A 53 7.64 -3.54 16.53
CA LEU A 53 6.47 -3.80 15.69
C LEU A 53 6.07 -5.27 15.62
N GLN A 54 6.96 -6.21 15.95
CA GLN A 54 6.75 -7.66 15.74
C GLN A 54 5.47 -8.22 16.38
N ASP A 55 5.02 -7.68 17.51
CA ASP A 55 3.81 -8.14 18.20
C ASP A 55 2.51 -7.62 17.55
N SER A 56 2.62 -6.65 16.65
CA SER A 56 1.49 -5.92 16.05
C SER A 56 1.45 -5.93 14.52
N VAL A 57 2.55 -6.33 13.87
CA VAL A 57 2.67 -6.42 12.40
C VAL A 57 3.16 -7.82 12.04
N GLN A 58 2.30 -8.59 11.40
CA GLN A 58 2.63 -9.93 10.91
C GLN A 58 3.22 -9.84 9.50
N THR A 59 4.31 -10.59 9.26
CA THR A 59 4.93 -10.71 7.94
C THR A 59 5.54 -12.09 7.76
N ASN A 60 5.65 -12.55 6.51
CA ASN A 60 6.39 -13.74 6.12
C ASN A 60 7.80 -13.41 5.59
N ILE A 61 8.20 -12.14 5.58
CA ILE A 61 9.56 -11.74 5.24
C ILE A 61 10.47 -12.18 6.38
N SER A 62 11.48 -13.01 6.07
CA SER A 62 12.42 -13.50 7.08
C SER A 62 13.28 -12.37 7.67
N LEU A 63 13.76 -12.55 8.90
CA LEU A 63 14.66 -11.60 9.53
C LEU A 63 15.94 -11.39 8.71
N ASP A 64 16.48 -12.46 8.10
CA ASP A 64 17.65 -12.39 7.23
C ASP A 64 17.38 -11.52 5.99
N THR A 65 16.21 -11.66 5.36
CA THR A 65 15.81 -10.80 4.24
C THR A 65 15.67 -9.34 4.66
N ILE A 66 15.07 -9.06 5.82
CA ILE A 66 14.93 -7.69 6.34
C ILE A 66 16.33 -7.07 6.57
N ASN A 67 17.24 -7.81 7.19
CA ASN A 67 18.61 -7.35 7.44
C ASN A 67 19.38 -7.11 6.15
N ALA A 68 19.23 -8.00 5.15
CA ALA A 68 19.86 -7.82 3.84
C ALA A 68 19.37 -6.53 3.16
N LEU A 69 18.06 -6.30 3.13
CA LEU A 69 17.48 -5.07 2.56
C LEU A 69 17.96 -3.81 3.31
N ALA A 70 18.01 -3.86 4.65
CA ALA A 70 18.50 -2.74 5.47
C ALA A 70 19.97 -2.41 5.17
N ASN A 71 20.84 -3.42 5.08
CA ASN A 71 22.25 -3.23 4.74
C ASN A 71 22.43 -2.67 3.33
N THR A 72 21.74 -3.22 2.32
CA THR A 72 21.77 -2.70 0.95
C THR A 72 21.33 -1.23 0.88
N GLN A 73 20.29 -0.86 1.64
CA GLN A 73 19.83 0.52 1.70
C GLN A 73 20.83 1.46 2.40
N LEU A 74 21.48 1.00 3.47
CA LEU A 74 22.52 1.76 4.17
C LEU A 74 23.75 2.01 3.29
N ASP A 75 24.17 0.97 2.55
CA ASP A 75 25.34 1.02 1.67
C ASP A 75 25.08 1.93 0.46
N SER A 76 23.90 1.79 -0.17
CA SER A 76 23.56 2.58 -1.37
C SER A 76 23.17 4.02 -1.04
N GLY A 77 22.46 4.26 0.07
CA GLY A 77 21.88 5.55 0.41
C GLY A 77 20.85 6.07 -0.61
N SER A 78 20.41 5.20 -1.53
CA SER A 78 19.54 5.56 -2.66
C SER A 78 18.16 6.02 -2.21
N LYS A 79 17.53 6.88 -3.00
CA LYS A 79 16.13 7.26 -2.81
C LYS A 79 15.25 6.42 -3.72
N PHE A 80 14.08 6.02 -3.23
CA PHE A 80 13.08 5.35 -4.04
C PHE A 80 12.22 6.38 -4.77
N THR A 81 12.04 6.19 -6.07
CA THR A 81 10.96 6.84 -6.82
C THR A 81 9.71 6.00 -6.66
N VAL A 82 8.66 6.56 -6.08
CA VAL A 82 7.38 5.87 -5.89
C VAL A 82 6.38 6.38 -6.91
N THR A 83 5.79 5.46 -7.67
CA THR A 83 4.65 5.71 -8.54
C THR A 83 3.42 4.97 -8.00
N SER A 84 2.24 5.47 -8.35
CA SER A 84 0.97 5.00 -7.79
C SER A 84 -0.04 4.75 -8.90
N GLN A 85 -0.92 3.79 -8.68
CA GLN A 85 -1.99 3.42 -9.62
C GLN A 85 -3.13 2.75 -8.86
N ALA A 86 -4.35 2.92 -9.37
CA ALA A 86 -5.54 2.28 -8.81
C ALA A 86 -6.30 1.53 -9.91
N VAL A 87 -6.81 0.34 -9.59
CA VAL A 87 -7.75 -0.38 -10.45
C VAL A 87 -9.14 0.24 -10.26
N THR A 88 -9.77 0.62 -11.37
CA THR A 88 -11.07 1.28 -11.37
C THR A 88 -12.19 0.33 -11.75
N GLY A 89 -13.42 0.75 -11.50
CA GLY A 89 -14.61 0.01 -11.85
C GLY A 89 -15.88 0.83 -11.61
N THR A 90 -17.03 0.19 -11.74
CA THR A 90 -18.34 0.80 -11.49
C THR A 90 -18.96 0.20 -10.23
N GLY A 91 -19.33 1.05 -9.28
CA GLY A 91 -20.03 0.66 -8.07
C GLY A 91 -21.49 0.32 -8.33
N SER A 92 -22.00 -0.72 -7.67
CA SER A 92 -23.42 -1.09 -7.70
C SER A 92 -23.82 -1.75 -6.38
N THR A 93 -25.07 -1.60 -5.96
CA THR A 93 -25.61 -2.22 -4.74
C THR A 93 -26.62 -3.30 -5.10
N GLY A 94 -26.39 -4.52 -4.61
CA GLY A 94 -27.32 -5.65 -4.79
C GLY A 94 -27.38 -6.24 -6.22
N GLN A 95 -26.54 -5.76 -7.14
CA GLN A 95 -26.45 -6.30 -8.51
C GLN A 95 -25.51 -7.51 -8.62
N LEU A 96 -24.51 -7.59 -7.75
CA LEU A 96 -23.58 -8.71 -7.67
C LEU A 96 -23.90 -9.56 -6.43
N THR A 97 -23.83 -10.87 -6.59
CA THR A 97 -24.05 -11.82 -5.48
C THR A 97 -22.78 -11.98 -4.66
N SER A 98 -22.87 -11.67 -3.36
CA SER A 98 -21.78 -11.96 -2.43
C SER A 98 -21.72 -13.46 -2.12
N TYR A 99 -20.56 -14.08 -2.32
CA TYR A 99 -20.35 -15.49 -1.97
C TYR A 99 -20.50 -15.73 -0.45
N ALA A 100 -19.98 -14.82 0.37
CA ALA A 100 -20.02 -14.93 1.83
C ALA A 100 -21.39 -14.53 2.43
N MET A 101 -22.12 -13.64 1.76
CA MET A 101 -23.40 -13.09 2.21
C MET A 101 -24.45 -13.15 1.09
N PRO A 102 -24.86 -14.36 0.65
CA PRO A 102 -25.67 -14.53 -0.55
C PRO A 102 -27.04 -13.87 -0.49
N ASN A 103 -27.56 -13.64 0.72
CA ASN A 103 -28.88 -13.05 0.95
C ASN A 103 -28.84 -11.54 1.28
N SER A 104 -27.69 -10.88 1.08
CA SER A 104 -27.52 -9.45 1.40
C SER A 104 -27.25 -8.62 0.15
N SER A 105 -27.94 -7.48 0.00
CA SER A 105 -27.66 -6.51 -1.05
C SER A 105 -26.49 -5.60 -0.65
N LEU A 106 -25.27 -5.99 -1.03
CA LEU A 106 -24.06 -5.23 -0.71
C LEU A 106 -23.67 -4.27 -1.84
N TYR A 107 -23.00 -3.19 -1.47
CA TYR A 107 -22.23 -2.39 -2.43
C TYR A 107 -21.00 -3.18 -2.88
N MET A 108 -20.82 -3.33 -4.18
CA MET A 108 -19.67 -3.98 -4.79
C MET A 108 -19.22 -3.19 -6.02
N MET A 109 -17.91 -3.07 -6.23
CA MET A 109 -17.35 -2.48 -7.43
C MET A 109 -17.10 -3.57 -8.47
N LYS A 110 -17.81 -3.52 -9.60
CA LYS A 110 -17.48 -4.34 -10.77
C LYS A 110 -16.25 -3.74 -11.45
N LEU A 111 -15.15 -4.47 -11.46
CA LEU A 111 -13.89 -3.99 -12.03
C LEU A 111 -14.02 -3.74 -13.54
N ASP A 112 -13.35 -2.69 -14.00
CA ASP A 112 -13.16 -2.44 -15.42
C ASP A 112 -12.01 -3.31 -15.95
N ASN A 113 -12.29 -4.16 -16.92
CA ASN A 113 -11.29 -5.11 -17.46
C ASN A 113 -10.08 -4.41 -18.09
N SER A 114 -10.29 -3.23 -18.71
CA SER A 114 -9.18 -2.48 -19.30
C SER A 114 -8.28 -1.88 -18.22
N SER A 115 -8.86 -1.36 -17.13
CA SER A 115 -8.12 -0.88 -15.97
C SER A 115 -7.29 -1.98 -15.31
N VAL A 116 -7.87 -3.17 -15.14
CA VAL A 116 -7.14 -4.36 -14.63
C VAL A 116 -5.97 -4.72 -15.54
N ALA A 117 -6.19 -4.75 -16.86
CA ALA A 117 -5.15 -5.09 -17.83
C ALA A 117 -4.01 -4.05 -17.82
N SER A 118 -4.34 -2.76 -17.79
CA SER A 118 -3.36 -1.68 -17.68
C SER A 118 -2.55 -1.76 -16.40
N ALA A 119 -3.19 -1.99 -15.25
CA ALA A 119 -2.49 -2.10 -13.98
C ALA A 119 -1.54 -3.31 -13.93
N SER A 120 -1.99 -4.45 -14.47
CA SER A 120 -1.17 -5.65 -14.63
C SER A 120 0.05 -5.38 -15.51
N GLN A 121 -0.14 -4.68 -16.64
CA GLN A 121 0.97 -4.37 -17.54
C GLN A 121 1.96 -3.37 -16.91
N ALA A 122 1.48 -2.38 -16.16
CA ALA A 122 2.35 -1.44 -15.45
C ALA A 122 3.24 -2.13 -14.41
N ILE A 123 2.72 -3.14 -13.70
CA ILE A 123 3.52 -3.96 -12.77
C ILE A 123 4.60 -4.73 -13.54
N LYS A 124 4.27 -5.35 -14.67
CA LYS A 124 5.24 -6.10 -15.48
C LYS A 124 6.36 -5.20 -15.99
N ASN A 125 6.02 -4.03 -16.52
CA ASN A 125 7.01 -3.08 -17.03
C ASN A 125 7.99 -2.64 -15.93
N LEU A 126 7.46 -2.35 -14.72
CA LEU A 126 8.28 -1.98 -13.57
C LEU A 126 9.25 -3.10 -13.15
N MET A 127 8.79 -4.35 -13.17
CA MET A 127 9.63 -5.51 -12.83
C MET A 127 10.70 -5.84 -13.89
N GLU A 128 10.45 -5.51 -15.15
CA GLU A 128 11.36 -5.78 -16.28
C GLU A 128 12.32 -4.61 -16.59
N GLU A 129 12.31 -3.52 -15.79
CA GLU A 129 13.07 -2.29 -16.03
C GLU A 129 12.87 -1.68 -17.45
N LYS A 130 11.64 -1.74 -17.97
CA LYS A 130 11.26 -1.08 -19.24
C LYS A 130 10.61 0.28 -19.02
#